data_AF-A0A7W6E2M0-F1
#
_entry.id   AF-A0A7W6E2M0-F1
#
_cell.length_a   1.000
_cell.length_b   1.000
_cell.length_c   1.000
_cell.angle_alpha   90.00
_cell.angle_beta   90.00
_cell.angle_gamma   90.00
#
_symmetry.space_group_name_H-M   'P 1'
#
loop_
_entity.id
_entity.type
_entity.pdbx_description
1 polymer ?
#
loop_
_entity_poly.entity_id
_entity_poly.type
_entity_poly.pdbx_seq_one_letter_code
_entity_poly.pdbx_strand_id
1 'polypeptide(L)'
;MLRLDAGHHTLTCGACGAPLRKLKMMPVAAAPAKCGISHQAASGKLRKLPKAKRAKPKKSCKKKKSLFRKFAAEAFDLVEDIFD
;
A
#
# COMPACT_ATOMS: atom_id res chain seq x y z
N MET A 1 -25.77 -2.30 6.34
CA MET A 1 -24.86 -1.57 7.26
C MET A 1 -23.61 -2.42 7.49
N LEU A 2 -22.41 -1.84 7.41
CA LEU A 2 -21.14 -2.53 7.68
C LEU A 2 -20.63 -2.12 9.07
N ARG A 3 -20.04 -3.05 9.83
CA ARG A 3 -19.45 -2.76 11.16
C ARG A 3 -17.99 -3.20 11.23
N LEU A 4 -17.22 -2.52 12.07
CA LEU A 4 -15.85 -2.89 12.39
C LEU A 4 -15.89 -3.81 13.61
N ASP A 5 -15.22 -4.96 13.52
CA ASP A 5 -15.13 -5.89 14.64
C ASP A 5 -14.10 -5.40 15.67
N ALA A 6 -14.42 -5.48 16.96
CA ALA A 6 -13.56 -4.96 18.03
C ALA A 6 -12.35 -5.86 18.32
N GLY A 7 -12.47 -7.18 18.08
CA GLY A 7 -11.41 -8.16 18.31
C GLY A 7 -10.57 -8.46 17.06
N HIS A 8 -11.07 -8.06 15.89
CA HIS A 8 -10.44 -8.36 14.61
C HIS A 8 -10.46 -7.13 13.71
N HIS A 9 -9.34 -6.80 13.05
CA HIS A 9 -9.30 -5.77 12.01
C HIS A 9 -9.98 -6.25 10.71
N THR A 10 -11.27 -6.57 10.80
CA THR A 10 -12.11 -7.08 9.72
C THR A 10 -13.46 -6.36 9.71
N LEU A 11 -14.04 -6.23 8.53
CA LEU A 11 -15.40 -5.70 8.37
C LEU A 11 -16.39 -6.85 8.44
N THR A 12 -17.49 -6.65 9.17
CA THR A 12 -18.58 -7.63 9.33
C THR A 12 -19.87 -7.12 8.71
N CYS A 13 -20.69 -8.04 8.22
CA CYS A 13 -22.04 -7.73 7.75
C CYS A 13 -22.94 -7.37 8.94
N GLY A 14 -23.60 -6.20 8.92
CA GLY A 14 -24.52 -5.82 9.99
C GLY A 14 -25.81 -6.65 10.06
N ALA A 15 -26.13 -7.45 9.03
CA ALA A 15 -27.31 -8.31 9.02
C ALA A 15 -27.06 -9.73 9.52
N CYS A 16 -25.87 -10.30 9.26
CA CYS A 16 -25.55 -11.70 9.61
C CYS A 16 -24.25 -11.87 10.41
N GLY A 17 -23.49 -10.81 10.68
CA GLY A 17 -22.25 -10.86 11.46
C GLY A 17 -21.04 -11.49 10.73
N ALA A 18 -21.22 -12.04 9.52
CA ALA A 18 -20.14 -12.73 8.82
C ALA A 18 -18.97 -11.78 8.44
N PRO A 19 -17.71 -12.21 8.60
CA PRO A 19 -16.54 -11.44 8.21
C PRO A 19 -16.39 -11.37 6.69
N LEU A 20 -16.30 -10.16 6.15
CA LEU A 20 -16.34 -9.87 4.72
C LEU A 20 -15.00 -10.14 4.00
N ARG A 21 -13.98 -10.64 4.70
CA ARG A 21 -12.63 -10.87 4.13
C ARG A 21 -12.56 -11.95 3.06
N LYS A 22 -13.47 -12.92 3.06
CA LYS A 22 -13.43 -14.09 2.15
C LYS A 22 -14.66 -14.21 1.25
N LEU A 23 -15.48 -13.16 1.15
CA LEU A 23 -16.64 -13.22 0.27
C LEU A 23 -16.20 -13.20 -1.19
N LYS A 24 -16.78 -14.12 -1.96
CA LYS A 24 -16.64 -14.15 -3.40
C LYS A 24 -17.36 -12.92 -3.97
N MET A 25 -16.77 -12.33 -5.01
CA MET A 25 -17.40 -11.21 -5.70
C MET A 25 -18.75 -11.67 -6.26
N MET A 26 -19.84 -11.06 -5.79
CA MET A 26 -21.15 -11.33 -6.35
C MET A 26 -21.23 -10.77 -7.77
N PRO A 27 -21.80 -11.51 -8.73
CA PRO A 27 -22.06 -10.97 -10.05
C PRO A 27 -23.01 -9.77 -9.90
N VAL A 28 -22.50 -8.58 -10.27
CA VAL A 28 -23.33 -7.39 -10.44
C VAL A 28 -23.92 -7.47 -11.83
N ALA A 29 -25.23 -7.30 -11.95
CA ALA A 29 -25.88 -7.21 -13.25
C ALA A 29 -25.17 -6.12 -14.06
N ALA A 30 -24.81 -6.44 -15.31
CA ALA A 30 -24.21 -5.46 -16.20
C ALA A 30 -25.15 -4.25 -16.25
N ALA A 31 -24.61 -3.06 -15.97
CA ALA A 31 -25.37 -1.83 -16.14
C ALA A 31 -26.01 -1.85 -17.52
N PRO A 32 -27.29 -1.45 -17.65
CA PRO A 32 -27.95 -1.45 -18.95
C PRO A 32 -27.06 -0.71 -19.93
N ALA A 33 -26.78 -1.35 -21.07
CA ALA A 33 -26.05 -0.71 -22.14
C ALA A 33 -26.80 0.59 -22.43
N LYS A 34 -26.16 1.73 -22.18
CA LYS A 34 -26.74 3.02 -22.55
C LYS A 34 -27.05 2.89 -24.04
N CYS A 35 -28.33 2.94 -24.41
CA CYS A 35 -28.73 2.98 -25.81
C CYS A 35 -27.94 4.12 -26.44
N GLY A 36 -26.95 3.78 -27.27
CA GLY A 36 -26.10 4.78 -27.89
C GLY A 36 -27.01 5.67 -28.71
N ILE A 37 -27.11 6.95 -28.33
CA ILE A 37 -27.73 7.96 -29.20
C ILE A 37 -26.92 7.88 -30.50
N SER A 38 -27.56 7.55 -31.62
CA SER A 38 -26.90 7.30 -32.92
C SER A 38 -26.00 8.46 -33.37
N HIS A 39 -26.26 9.67 -32.86
CA HIS A 39 -25.53 10.89 -33.15
C HIS A 39 -24.37 11.20 -32.20
N GLN A 40 -24.13 10.38 -31.17
CA GLN A 40 -22.94 10.56 -30.33
C GLN A 40 -21.71 10.08 -31.08
N ALA A 41 -20.81 11.01 -31.41
CA ALA A 41 -19.51 10.68 -31.96
C ALA A 41 -18.83 9.68 -31.01
N ALA A 42 -18.46 8.51 -31.54
CA ALA A 42 -17.78 7.49 -30.75
C ALA A 42 -16.55 8.14 -30.10
N SER A 43 -16.53 8.21 -28.77
CA SER A 43 -15.37 8.71 -28.04
C SER A 43 -14.17 7.88 -28.50
N GLY A 44 -13.25 8.50 -29.23
CA GLY A 44 -12.14 7.82 -29.87
C GLY A 44 -11.46 6.91 -28.87
N LYS A 45 -11.21 5.64 -29.25
CA LYS A 45 -10.53 4.69 -28.38
C LYS A 45 -9.21 5.32 -27.96
N LEU A 46 -9.13 5.78 -26.70
CA LEU A 46 -7.91 6.33 -26.16
C LEU A 46 -6.86 5.24 -26.27
N ARG A 47 -5.84 5.46 -27.11
CA ARG A 47 -4.74 4.50 -27.26
C ARG A 47 -4.20 4.25 -25.86
N LYS A 48 -4.25 2.99 -25.41
CA LYS A 48 -3.74 2.60 -24.10
C LYS A 48 -2.26 2.96 -24.09
N LEU A 49 -1.90 4.03 -23.37
CA LEU A 49 -0.49 4.34 -23.13
C LEU A 49 0.15 3.11 -22.48
N PRO A 50 1.37 2.74 -22.87
CA PRO A 50 2.08 1.64 -22.23
C PRO A 50 2.14 1.95 -20.73
N LYS A 51 1.62 1.03 -19.91
CA LYS A 51 1.65 1.17 -18.45
C LYS A 51 3.11 1.38 -18.05
N ALA A 52 3.42 2.53 -17.47
CA ALA A 52 4.75 2.80 -16.93
C ALA A 52 5.13 1.65 -16.01
N LYS A 53 6.22 0.94 -16.33
CA LYS A 53 6.72 -0.15 -15.50
C LYS A 53 7.01 0.44 -14.12
N ARG A 54 6.32 -0.06 -13.08
CA ARG A 54 6.60 0.33 -11.70
C ARG A 54 8.10 0.14 -11.44
N ALA A 55 8.80 1.23 -11.13
CA ALA A 55 10.21 1.16 -10.79
C ALA A 55 10.37 0.21 -9.60
N LYS A 56 11.23 -0.80 -9.74
CA LYS A 56 11.53 -1.73 -8.65
C LYS A 56 12.13 -0.91 -7.49
N PRO A 57 11.74 -1.15 -6.23
CA PRO A 57 12.36 -0.47 -5.11
C PRO A 57 13.86 -0.78 -5.11
N LYS A 58 14.69 0.27 -5.13
CA LYS A 58 16.14 0.13 -5.01
C LYS A 58 16.41 -0.49 -3.63
N LYS A 59 17.11 -1.62 -3.60
CA LYS A 59 17.55 -2.25 -2.35
C LYS A 59 18.38 -1.22 -1.58
N SER A 60 17.97 -0.88 -0.37
CA SER A 60 18.74 0.00 0.51
C SER A 60 20.08 -0.68 0.80
N CYS A 61 21.18 -0.10 0.31
CA CYS A 61 22.51 -0.55 0.69
C CYS A 61 22.64 -0.35 2.21
N LYS A 62 22.89 -1.42 2.97
CA LYS A 62 23.11 -1.33 4.42
C LYS A 62 24.29 -0.38 4.63
N LYS A 63 24.04 0.76 5.28
CA LYS A 63 25.09 1.71 5.66
C LYS A 63 26.09 0.96 6.53
N LYS A 64 27.29 0.71 6.01
CA LYS A 64 28.40 0.20 6.80
C LYS A 64 28.70 1.26 7.87
N LYS A 65 28.66 0.88 9.15
CA LYS A 65 29.00 1.77 10.25
C LYS A 65 30.41 2.29 9.98
N SER A 66 30.56 3.60 9.74
CA SER A 66 31.86 4.21 9.45
C SER A 66 32.79 3.96 10.64
N LEU A 67 34.05 3.66 10.36
CA LEU A 67 35.09 3.45 11.38
C LEU A 67 35.19 4.63 12.34
N PHE A 68 34.83 5.83 11.89
CA PHE A 68 34.73 7.05 12.70
C PHE A 68 33.74 6.94 13.87
N ARG A 69 32.64 6.17 13.73
CA ARG A 69 31.73 5.88 14.86
C ARG A 69 32.36 4.96 15.91
N LYS A 70 33.38 4.16 15.56
CA LYS A 70 34.11 3.33 16.52
C LYS A 70 35.14 4.16 17.28
N PHE A 71 35.91 4.99 16.57
CA PHE A 71 36.87 5.89 17.19
C PHE A 71 36.21 6.93 18.12
N ALA A 72 35.06 7.48 17.73
CA ALA A 72 34.31 8.40 18.60
C ALA A 72 33.72 7.70 19.84
N ALA A 73 33.43 6.40 19.77
CA ALA A 73 32.98 5.65 20.95
C ALA A 73 34.15 5.38 21.90
N GLU A 74 35.29 4.92 21.38
CA GLU A 74 36.51 4.69 22.18
C GLU A 74 37.03 5.98 22.82
N ALA A 75 36.97 7.11 22.12
CA ALA A 75 37.39 8.40 22.67
C ALA A 75 36.44 8.92 23.76
N PHE A 76 35.15 8.57 23.71
CA PHE A 76 34.18 8.98 24.73
C PHE A 76 34.34 8.15 26.01
N ASP A 77 34.56 6.83 25.88
CA ASP A 77 34.86 5.94 27.01
C ASP A 77 36.15 6.36 27.74
N LEU A 78 37.20 6.77 27.01
CA LEU A 78 38.45 7.24 27.62
C LEU A 78 38.32 8.62 28.28
N VAL A 79 37.40 9.45 27.78
CA VAL A 79 37.13 10.77 28.35
C VAL A 79 36.33 10.62 29.65
N GLU A 80 35.35 9.73 29.71
CA GLU A 80 34.59 9.47 30.94
C GLU A 80 35.46 8.92 32.09
N ASP A 81 36.57 8.23 31.79
CA ASP A 81 37.55 7.74 32.79
C ASP A 81 38.53 8.84 33.29
N ILE A 82 38.68 9.94 32.55
CA ILE A 82 39.59 11.06 32.90
C ILE A 82 38.89 12.14 33.73
N PHE A 83 37.57 12.22 33.65
CA PHE A 83 36.76 13.22 34.35
C PHE A 83 36.11 12.71 35.66
N ASP A 84 36.57 11.58 36.21
CA ASP A 84 36.39 11.17 37.63
C ASP A 84 37.63 11.56 38.47
#